data_AF-A0AAW7IFS3-F1
#
_entry.id   AF-A0AAW7IFS3-F1
#
_cell.length_a   1.000
_cell.length_b   1.000
_cell.length_c   1.000
_cell.angle_alpha   90.00
_cell.angle_beta   90.00
_cell.angle_gamma   90.00
#
_symmetry.space_group_name_H-M   'P 1'
#
loop_
_entity.id
_entity.type
_entity.pdbx_description
1 polymer ?
#
loop_
_entity_poly.entity_id
_entity_poly.type
_entity_poly.pdbx_seq_one_letter_code
_entity_poly.pdbx_strand_id
1 'polypeptide(L)'
;MKKQKNLYIYLQDNEQRAYSIKGPIDHESADDWLNQGNDARSAGRDISVLDFWEDELQAHHTHAKSLGLSEVDASDIIDSPRDSSADYKGKLPKYAQGASRGTLIKLLCKGKCGKTALAELNVVYPGREQLKKAPMGQYKARCLKCGAVAQDNYNWYRD
;
A
#
# COMPACT_ATOMS: atom_id res chain seq x y z
N MET A 1 22.79 10.36 16.18
CA MET A 1 21.58 9.87 15.50
C MET A 1 21.25 10.84 14.38
N LYS A 2 21.29 10.41 13.11
CA LYS A 2 20.83 11.25 11.99
C LYS A 2 19.31 11.38 12.13
N LYS A 3 18.75 12.60 12.14
CA LYS A 3 17.30 12.80 12.04
C LYS A 3 16.81 12.03 10.81
N GLN A 4 15.87 11.10 10.98
CA GLN A 4 15.11 10.59 9.84
C GLN A 4 14.41 11.79 9.22
N LYS A 5 14.69 12.04 7.94
CA LYS A 5 14.00 13.08 7.18
C LYS A 5 12.61 12.54 6.84
N ASN A 6 11.60 13.39 7.03
CA ASN A 6 10.24 13.07 6.65
C ASN A 6 10.12 13.04 5.12
N LEU A 7 9.39 12.06 4.58
CA LEU A 7 9.07 11.95 3.15
C LEU A 7 7.69 12.56 2.88
N TYR A 8 7.56 13.23 1.75
CA TYR A 8 6.35 13.90 1.29
C TYR A 8 6.07 13.56 -0.17
N ILE A 9 4.81 13.72 -0.59
CA ILE A 9 4.34 13.63 -1.97
C ILE A 9 3.85 15.00 -2.40
N TYR A 10 4.30 15.45 -3.56
CA TYR A 10 3.75 16.60 -4.27
C TYR A 10 2.82 16.09 -5.38
N LEU A 11 1.61 16.64 -5.41
CA LEU A 11 0.57 16.40 -6.40
C LEU A 11 0.29 17.71 -7.12
N GLN A 12 0.24 17.69 -8.44
CA GLN A 12 -0.13 18.85 -9.25
C GLN A 12 -1.10 18.43 -10.34
N ASP A 13 -2.21 19.14 -10.42
CA ASP A 13 -3.17 19.06 -11.51
C ASP A 13 -2.97 20.27 -12.43
N ASN A 14 -2.49 20.01 -13.65
CA ASN A 14 -2.22 21.05 -14.64
C ASN A 14 -3.50 21.60 -15.27
N GLU A 15 -4.56 20.78 -15.36
CA GLU A 15 -5.84 21.15 -15.96
C GLU A 15 -6.62 22.09 -15.03
N GLN A 16 -6.67 21.72 -13.74
CA GLN A 16 -7.38 22.49 -12.71
C GLN A 16 -6.53 23.59 -12.08
N ARG A 17 -5.24 23.65 -12.44
CA ARG A 17 -4.25 24.57 -11.86
C ARG A 17 -4.21 24.48 -10.33
N ALA A 18 -4.17 23.25 -9.82
CA ALA A 18 -4.19 22.97 -8.39
C ALA A 18 -2.96 22.15 -7.97
N TYR A 19 -2.58 22.26 -6.70
CA TYR A 19 -1.53 21.42 -6.11
C TYR A 19 -1.89 20.98 -4.70
N SER A 20 -1.29 19.88 -4.25
CA SER A 20 -1.37 19.42 -2.88
C SER A 20 -0.04 18.82 -2.46
N ILE A 21 0.26 18.89 -1.15
CA ILE A 21 1.41 18.21 -0.56
C ILE A 21 0.89 17.31 0.55
N LYS A 22 1.21 16.02 0.49
CA LYS A 22 0.88 15.04 1.55
C LYS A 22 2.14 14.53 2.22
N GLY A 23 2.11 14.49 3.54
CA GLY A 23 3.19 13.97 4.35
C GLY A 23 3.12 14.53 5.78
N PRO A 24 3.96 14.03 6.69
CA PRO A 24 4.95 12.98 6.48
C PRO A 24 4.32 11.60 6.19
N ILE A 25 4.89 10.83 5.26
CA ILE A 25 4.49 9.45 4.95
C ILE A 25 5.70 8.50 4.91
N ASP A 26 5.45 7.19 4.88
CA ASP A 26 6.49 6.19 4.62
C ASP A 26 6.70 5.94 3.11
N HIS A 27 7.77 5.20 2.78
CA HIS A 27 8.13 4.91 1.39
C HIS A 27 7.07 4.08 0.66
N GLU A 28 6.48 3.10 1.32
CA GLU A 28 5.42 2.29 0.72
C GLU A 28 4.19 3.11 0.36
N SER A 29 3.75 3.99 1.26
CA SER A 29 2.67 4.93 0.99
C SER A 29 3.02 5.85 -0.17
N ALA A 30 4.28 6.32 -0.26
CA ALA A 30 4.75 7.16 -1.35
C ALA A 30 4.66 6.42 -2.71
N ASP A 31 5.09 5.16 -2.77
CA ASP A 31 4.94 4.31 -3.97
C ASP A 31 3.47 4.18 -4.38
N ASP A 32 2.56 4.03 -3.42
CA ASP A 32 1.12 3.95 -3.70
C ASP A 32 0.57 5.24 -4.32
N TRP A 33 0.97 6.41 -3.81
CA TRP A 33 0.63 7.71 -4.41
C TRP A 33 1.18 7.86 -5.83
N LEU A 34 2.44 7.46 -6.05
CA LEU A 34 3.08 7.50 -7.37
C LEU A 34 2.34 6.59 -8.37
N ASN A 35 1.95 5.38 -7.95
CA ASN A 35 1.18 4.45 -8.77
C ASN A 35 -0.21 4.99 -9.10
N GLN A 36 -0.92 5.57 -8.13
CA GLN A 36 -2.21 6.21 -8.39
C GLN A 36 -2.08 7.38 -9.37
N GLY A 37 -1.00 8.15 -9.27
CA GLY A 37 -0.64 9.18 -10.24
C GLY A 37 -0.41 8.62 -11.64
N ASN A 38 0.26 7.47 -11.76
CA ASN A 38 0.46 6.78 -13.04
C ASN A 38 -0.87 6.32 -13.65
N ASP A 39 -1.76 5.79 -12.84
CA ASP A 39 -3.06 5.29 -13.28
C ASP A 39 -3.95 6.44 -13.78
N ALA A 40 -3.99 7.56 -13.05
CA ALA A 40 -4.74 8.74 -13.49
C ALA A 40 -4.15 9.37 -14.77
N ARG A 41 -2.82 9.42 -14.92
CA ARG A 41 -2.17 9.81 -16.20
C ARG A 41 -2.54 8.86 -17.33
N SER A 42 -2.54 7.55 -17.07
CA SER A 42 -2.94 6.53 -18.05
C SER A 42 -4.42 6.64 -18.45
N ALA A 43 -5.25 7.17 -17.56
CA ALA A 43 -6.66 7.50 -17.82
C ALA A 43 -6.84 8.84 -18.56
N GLY A 44 -5.75 9.55 -18.89
CA GLY A 44 -5.77 10.77 -19.69
C GLY A 44 -5.74 12.08 -18.90
N ARG A 45 -5.60 12.05 -17.57
CA ARG A 45 -5.44 13.26 -16.74
C ARG A 45 -4.04 13.85 -16.90
N ASP A 46 -3.93 15.18 -16.97
CA ASP A 46 -2.64 15.88 -16.92
C ASP A 46 -2.26 16.22 -15.47
N ILE A 47 -1.75 15.21 -14.76
CA ILE A 47 -1.29 15.33 -13.38
C ILE A 47 0.19 14.97 -13.25
N SER A 48 0.87 15.58 -12.29
CA SER A 48 2.24 15.26 -11.90
C SER A 48 2.28 14.83 -10.43
N VAL A 49 2.96 13.71 -10.17
CA VAL A 49 3.14 13.16 -8.82
C VAL A 49 4.62 12.83 -8.63
N LEU A 50 5.21 13.29 -7.53
CA LEU A 50 6.60 13.01 -7.17
C LEU A 50 6.76 12.97 -5.65
N ASP A 51 7.69 12.16 -5.17
CA ASP A 51 8.13 12.13 -3.78
C ASP A 51 9.34 13.04 -3.56
N PHE A 52 9.44 13.63 -2.37
CA PHE A 52 10.53 14.52 -2.00
C PHE A 52 10.76 14.53 -0.48
N TRP A 53 11.93 14.99 -0.05
CA TRP A 53 12.29 15.02 1.37
C TRP A 53 11.92 16.36 2.02
N GLU A 54 11.69 16.36 3.34
CA GLU A 54 11.26 17.53 4.13
C GLU A 54 12.05 18.83 3.85
N ASP A 55 13.34 18.75 3.52
CA ASP A 55 14.16 19.91 3.20
C ASP A 55 13.73 20.65 1.93
N GLU A 56 12.96 20.02 1.04
CA GLU A 56 12.46 20.60 -0.20
C GLU A 56 11.02 21.14 -0.05
N LEU A 57 10.37 20.93 1.10
CA LEU A 57 8.96 21.27 1.33
C LEU A 57 8.63 22.74 1.01
N GLN A 58 9.41 23.67 1.57
CA GLN A 58 9.20 25.09 1.34
C GLN A 58 9.47 25.50 -0.12
N ALA A 59 10.42 24.82 -0.78
CA ALA A 59 10.74 25.06 -2.19
C ALA A 59 9.56 24.66 -3.08
N HIS A 60 8.93 23.51 -2.83
CA HIS A 60 7.75 23.07 -3.56
C HIS A 60 6.55 24.00 -3.39
N HIS A 61 6.24 24.45 -2.17
CA HIS A 61 5.19 25.47 -1.96
C HIS A 61 5.47 26.77 -2.73
N THR A 62 6.72 27.23 -2.70
CA THR A 62 7.12 28.47 -3.37
C THR A 62 7.01 28.33 -4.88
N HIS A 63 7.45 27.19 -5.42
CA HIS A 63 7.34 26.89 -6.84
C HIS A 63 5.88 26.83 -7.30
N ALA A 64 5.01 26.11 -6.59
CA ALA A 64 3.58 26.02 -6.94
C ALA A 64 2.89 27.38 -6.94
N LYS A 65 3.18 28.23 -5.93
CA LYS A 65 2.69 29.61 -5.88
C LYS A 65 3.21 30.45 -7.06
N SER A 66 4.48 30.29 -7.43
CA SER A 66 5.07 30.99 -8.58
C SER A 66 4.40 30.62 -9.91
N LEU A 67 3.91 29.38 -10.02
CA LEU A 67 3.13 28.90 -11.17
C LEU A 67 1.66 29.35 -11.12
N GLY A 68 1.22 29.99 -10.03
CA GLY A 68 -0.17 30.41 -9.82
C GLY A 68 -1.12 29.24 -9.64
N LEU A 69 -0.69 28.20 -8.92
CA LEU A 69 -1.51 27.05 -8.55
C LEU A 69 -2.23 27.30 -7.22
N SER A 70 -3.45 26.79 -7.10
CA SER A 70 -4.22 26.80 -5.85
C SER A 70 -3.95 25.56 -5.01
N GLU A 71 -3.72 25.73 -3.71
CA GLU A 71 -3.55 24.60 -2.79
C GLU A 71 -4.92 23.97 -2.45
N VAL A 72 -5.04 22.66 -2.62
CA VAL A 72 -6.27 21.88 -2.39
C VAL A 72 -5.96 20.60 -1.60
N ASP A 73 -6.99 19.85 -1.17
CA ASP A 73 -6.72 18.52 -0.62
C ASP A 73 -6.28 17.56 -1.74
N ALA A 74 -5.42 16.61 -1.42
CA ALA A 74 -5.00 15.60 -2.39
C ALA A 74 -6.17 14.82 -2.96
N SER A 75 -7.21 14.57 -2.15
CA SER A 75 -8.43 13.90 -2.61
C SER A 75 -9.19 14.67 -3.69
N ASP A 76 -8.96 15.98 -3.81
CA ASP A 76 -9.54 16.80 -4.88
C ASP A 76 -8.78 16.63 -6.21
N ILE A 77 -7.53 16.14 -6.15
CA ILE A 77 -6.68 15.91 -7.33
C ILE A 77 -6.79 14.46 -7.82
N ILE A 78 -6.55 13.49 -6.93
CA ILE A 78 -6.68 12.05 -7.18
C ILE A 78 -7.26 11.35 -5.95
N ASP A 79 -7.93 10.22 -6.16
CA ASP A 79 -8.37 9.36 -5.07
C ASP A 79 -7.19 8.98 -4.18
N SER A 80 -7.37 9.03 -2.86
CA SER A 80 -6.34 8.56 -1.92
C SER A 80 -6.02 7.10 -2.23
N PRO A 81 -4.74 6.76 -2.46
CA PRO A 81 -4.38 5.41 -2.79
C PRO A 81 -4.67 4.47 -1.62
N ARG A 82 -4.93 3.21 -1.94
CA ARG A 82 -5.03 2.17 -0.92
C ARG A 82 -3.64 1.95 -0.34
N ASP A 83 -3.52 2.08 0.98
CA ASP A 83 -2.33 1.67 1.73
C ASP A 83 -1.98 0.20 1.44
N SER A 84 -0.91 0.01 0.67
CA SER A 84 -0.35 -1.27 0.27
C SER A 84 0.92 -1.60 1.06
N SER A 85 1.30 -0.81 2.07
CA SER A 85 2.40 -1.13 2.97
C SER A 85 2.26 -2.52 3.60
N ALA A 86 1.01 -2.94 3.82
CA ALA A 86 0.67 -4.25 4.34
C ALA A 86 0.70 -5.36 3.29
N ASP A 87 0.76 -5.08 1.98
CA ASP A 87 0.63 -6.07 0.91
C ASP A 87 1.78 -7.08 0.85
N TYR A 88 1.45 -8.29 0.41
CA TYR A 88 2.46 -9.30 0.12
C TYR A 88 3.38 -8.83 -1.02
N LYS A 89 4.71 -8.88 -0.87
CA LYS A 89 5.68 -8.39 -1.86
C LYS A 89 6.23 -9.48 -2.82
N GLY A 90 6.03 -10.76 -2.52
CA GLY A 90 6.56 -11.87 -3.34
C GLY A 90 5.87 -12.09 -4.69
N LYS A 91 6.55 -12.77 -5.63
CA LYS A 91 5.94 -13.21 -6.90
C LYS A 91 4.84 -14.24 -6.63
N LEU A 92 3.66 -14.03 -7.22
CA LEU A 92 2.53 -14.94 -7.02
C LEU A 92 2.61 -16.15 -7.98
N PRO A 93 2.48 -17.38 -7.47
CA PRO A 93 2.28 -18.55 -8.29
C PRO A 93 0.89 -18.51 -8.94
N LYS A 94 0.72 -19.23 -10.07
CA LYS A 94 -0.53 -19.24 -10.85
C LYS A 94 -1.80 -19.51 -10.02
N TYR A 95 -1.70 -20.39 -9.02
CA TYR A 95 -2.85 -20.74 -8.16
C TYR A 95 -3.28 -19.61 -7.20
N ALA A 96 -2.49 -18.54 -7.06
CA ALA A 96 -2.74 -17.44 -6.13
C ALA A 96 -2.90 -16.08 -6.83
N GLN A 97 -2.87 -16.04 -8.17
CA GLN A 97 -2.92 -14.77 -8.93
C GLN A 97 -4.22 -13.97 -8.75
N GLY A 98 -5.34 -14.64 -8.46
CA GLY A 98 -6.63 -13.98 -8.24
C GLY A 98 -6.86 -13.49 -6.81
N ALA A 99 -5.92 -13.70 -5.89
CA ALA A 99 -6.07 -13.31 -4.49
C ALA A 99 -5.58 -11.88 -4.25
N SER A 100 -6.25 -11.17 -3.34
CA SER A 100 -5.82 -9.82 -2.94
C SER A 100 -4.49 -9.87 -2.19
N ARG A 101 -3.50 -9.10 -2.64
CA ARG A 101 -2.17 -9.06 -2.01
C ARG A 101 -2.23 -8.56 -0.56
N GLY A 102 -3.21 -7.72 -0.23
CA GLY A 102 -3.49 -7.26 1.14
C GLY A 102 -3.91 -8.37 2.10
N THR A 103 -4.44 -9.50 1.60
CA THR A 103 -4.93 -10.62 2.43
C THR A 103 -4.05 -11.87 2.37
N LEU A 104 -3.07 -11.93 1.47
CA LEU A 104 -2.13 -13.05 1.29
C LEU A 104 -1.12 -13.31 2.41
N ILE A 105 -1.16 -14.47 3.04
CA ILE A 105 -0.09 -14.95 3.93
C ILE A 105 0.51 -16.27 3.41
N LYS A 106 1.65 -16.66 3.98
CA LYS A 106 2.16 -18.02 3.94
C LYS A 106 1.76 -18.76 5.22
N LEU A 107 1.34 -20.01 5.06
CA LEU A 107 1.09 -20.94 6.17
C LEU A 107 1.51 -22.36 5.80
N LEU A 108 1.79 -23.18 6.81
CA LEU A 108 1.93 -24.64 6.64
C LEU A 108 0.53 -25.27 6.51
N CYS A 109 0.15 -25.68 5.30
CA CYS A 109 -1.19 -26.19 5.04
C CYS A 109 -1.33 -27.64 5.53
N LYS A 110 -2.09 -27.83 6.62
CA LYS A 110 -2.44 -29.15 7.20
C LYS A 110 -3.52 -29.92 6.44
N GLY A 111 -4.13 -29.32 5.41
CA GLY A 111 -5.04 -30.01 4.48
C GLY A 111 -4.28 -30.82 3.41
N LYS A 112 -4.85 -30.91 2.20
CA LYS A 112 -4.31 -31.73 1.09
C LYS A 112 -2.91 -31.35 0.59
N CYS A 113 -2.36 -30.20 0.98
CA CYS A 113 -1.05 -29.77 0.49
C CYS A 113 0.13 -30.36 1.27
N GLY A 114 -0.01 -30.54 2.59
CA GLY A 114 1.07 -31.01 3.47
C GLY A 114 2.35 -30.15 3.48
N LYS A 115 2.29 -28.91 2.97
CA LYS A 115 3.45 -28.02 2.82
C LYS A 115 3.07 -26.56 2.90
N THR A 116 4.07 -25.68 2.95
CA THR A 116 3.86 -24.24 2.90
C THR A 116 3.17 -23.84 1.60
N ALA A 117 2.09 -23.07 1.72
CA ALA A 117 1.32 -22.55 0.61
C ALA A 117 0.88 -21.12 0.90
N LEU A 118 0.55 -20.38 -0.17
CA LEU A 118 -0.16 -19.11 0.00
C LEU A 118 -1.61 -19.36 0.40
N ALA A 119 -2.08 -18.53 1.31
CA ALA A 119 -3.44 -18.54 1.82
C ALA A 119 -3.98 -17.11 1.91
N GLU A 120 -5.29 -17.01 1.83
CA GLU A 120 -6.02 -15.74 1.89
C GLU A 120 -6.65 -15.59 3.28
N LEU A 121 -6.31 -14.50 3.97
CA LEU A 121 -6.96 -14.09 5.20
C LEU A 121 -8.37 -13.58 4.93
N ASN A 122 -9.25 -13.75 5.92
CA ASN A 122 -10.58 -13.14 5.95
C ASN A 122 -10.56 -11.62 6.18
N VAL A 123 -9.39 -11.03 6.41
CA VAL A 123 -9.16 -9.61 6.66
C VAL A 123 -7.88 -9.16 5.96
N VAL A 124 -7.69 -7.84 5.81
CA VAL A 124 -6.38 -7.28 5.45
C VAL A 124 -5.36 -7.66 6.51
N TYR A 125 -4.12 -7.91 6.11
CA TYR A 125 -3.08 -8.37 7.00
C TYR A 125 -2.81 -7.38 8.13
N PRO A 126 -3.06 -7.78 9.39
CA PRO A 126 -2.96 -6.87 10.53
C PRO A 126 -1.52 -6.71 11.03
N GLY A 127 -0.53 -7.27 10.33
CA GLY A 127 0.85 -7.35 10.78
C GLY A 127 1.14 -8.61 11.61
N ARG A 128 2.42 -9.00 11.63
CA ARG A 128 2.90 -10.25 12.24
C ARG A 128 2.63 -10.33 13.74
N GLU A 129 2.80 -9.23 14.45
CA GLU A 129 2.60 -9.19 15.91
C GLU A 129 1.13 -9.35 16.29
N GLN A 130 0.21 -8.66 15.59
CA GLN A 130 -1.21 -8.79 15.82
C GLN A 130 -1.71 -10.21 15.48
N LEU A 131 -1.21 -10.80 14.39
CA LEU A 131 -1.47 -12.19 14.08
C LEU A 131 -1.00 -13.12 15.20
N LYS A 132 0.18 -12.93 15.80
CA LYS A 132 0.67 -13.82 16.86
C LYS A 132 -0.09 -13.66 18.19
N LYS A 133 -0.55 -12.45 18.51
CA LYS A 133 -1.25 -12.15 19.78
C LYS A 133 -2.74 -12.50 19.75
N ALA A 134 -3.33 -12.63 18.56
CA ALA A 134 -4.76 -12.87 18.44
C ALA A 134 -5.17 -14.28 18.92
N PRO A 135 -6.29 -14.41 19.66
CA PRO A 135 -6.86 -15.71 20.02
C PRO A 135 -7.16 -16.58 18.80
N MET A 136 -7.05 -17.90 19.00
CA MET A 136 -7.36 -18.89 17.99
C MET A 136 -8.79 -18.69 17.46
N GLY A 137 -8.95 -18.70 16.14
CA GLY A 137 -10.24 -18.51 15.48
C GLY A 137 -10.66 -17.06 15.21
N GLN A 138 -9.97 -16.06 15.76
CA GLN A 138 -10.20 -14.64 15.40
C GLN A 138 -9.92 -14.40 13.92
N TYR A 139 -8.82 -14.96 13.43
CA TYR A 139 -8.44 -14.90 12.01
C TYR A 139 -8.61 -16.28 11.38
N LYS A 140 -9.05 -16.28 10.11
CA LYS A 140 -9.19 -17.48 9.28
C LYS A 140 -8.39 -17.28 8.02
N ALA A 141 -7.62 -18.29 7.64
CA ALA A 141 -6.85 -18.30 6.41
C ALA A 141 -7.26 -19.47 5.52
N ARG A 142 -7.69 -19.19 4.30
CA ARG A 142 -8.04 -20.21 3.31
C ARG A 142 -6.85 -20.49 2.40
N CYS A 143 -6.34 -21.72 2.42
CA CYS A 143 -5.28 -22.15 1.50
C CYS A 143 -5.74 -22.00 0.05
N LEU A 144 -5.04 -21.19 -0.75
CA LEU A 144 -5.42 -20.91 -2.14
C LEU A 144 -5.17 -22.12 -3.08
N LYS A 145 -4.41 -23.11 -2.61
CA LYS A 145 -4.10 -24.30 -3.39
C LYS A 145 -5.11 -25.44 -3.21
N CYS A 146 -5.64 -25.64 -2.00
CA CYS A 146 -6.54 -26.77 -1.72
C CYS A 146 -7.86 -26.39 -1.03
N GLY A 147 -8.06 -25.11 -0.71
CA GLY A 147 -9.27 -24.60 -0.07
C GLY A 147 -9.39 -24.87 1.43
N ALA A 148 -8.45 -25.61 2.05
CA ALA A 148 -8.48 -25.88 3.49
C ALA A 148 -8.39 -24.57 4.30
N VAL A 149 -9.22 -24.45 5.33
CA VAL A 149 -9.25 -23.28 6.22
C VAL A 149 -8.46 -23.57 7.49
N ALA A 150 -7.49 -22.71 7.79
CA ALA A 150 -6.71 -22.71 9.01
C ALA A 150 -7.23 -21.62 9.95
N GLN A 151 -7.15 -21.90 11.25
CA GLN A 151 -7.51 -20.98 12.34
C GLN A 151 -6.36 -20.78 13.34
N ASP A 152 -5.24 -21.49 13.13
CA ASP A 152 -4.04 -21.48 13.96
C ASP A 152 -2.96 -20.52 13.40
N ASN A 153 -3.11 -19.25 13.75
CA ASN A 153 -2.31 -18.10 13.33
C ASN A 153 -0.83 -18.09 13.76
N TYR A 154 -0.40 -18.99 14.65
CA TYR A 154 0.97 -18.98 15.22
C TYR A 154 2.10 -19.14 14.19
N ASN A 155 1.83 -19.86 13.10
CA ASN A 155 2.81 -20.14 12.04
C ASN A 155 2.53 -19.38 10.73
N TRP A 156 1.74 -18.31 10.79
CA TRP A 156 1.42 -17.49 9.64
C TRP A 156 2.41 -16.33 9.51
N TYR A 157 2.85 -16.06 8.29
CA TYR A 157 3.83 -15.01 8.03
C TYR A 157 3.74 -14.48 6.60
N ARG A 158 4.43 -13.37 6.33
CA ARG A 158 4.68 -12.83 4.99
C ARG A 158 6.19 -12.67 4.79
N ASP A 159 6.57 -12.54 3.52
CA ASP A 159 7.88 -12.01 3.14
C ASP A 159 7.74 -10.50 2.93
#